data_AF-X1RL76-F1
#
_entry.id   AF-X1RL76-F1
#
_cell.length_a   1.000
_cell.length_b   1.000
_cell.length_c   1.000
_cell.angle_alpha   90.00
_cell.angle_beta   90.00
_cell.angle_gamma   90.00
#
_symmetry.space_group_name_H-M   'P 1'
#
loop_
_entity.id
_entity.type
_entity.pdbx_description
1 polymer ?
#
loop_
_entity_poly.entity_id
_entity_poly.type
_entity_poly.pdbx_seq_one_letter_code
_entity_poly.pdbx_strand_id
1 'polypeptide(L)'
;WDERIGGDFDIYAQKIDSSGNRQWGLSDLCVCDAVNDQQKSKIASDDSGGAIIAWDDDVNGNGSFYKVYAQRVNSSGILEWDPNGVCICNEISVYPEIVADGSGGAIIVWQDYRSGSNLDIYAQKVNSSGISQWGANGICNATGNQTNHKIIADGLGGTIITWDDERDGRRDIYAQRVDSNGSIHSGWTSNGVLICDTTGAGVFGIYPQIVTDGSGGAIITWEDSRNPANNGDIYAQRITADGNVGIEEKAVIRHWATGISVGVYPNPSFGKISIRYSMHDARYLMHDISLHIYDAAGRLIRDLSNNLASCILNHVSVVSWNGTNDYGHKLPAGIYFVRFKAGDLQAAEKILIVE
;
A
#
# COMPACT_ATOMS: atom_id res chain seq x y z
N TRP A 1 -17.53 -21.42 3.43
CA TRP A 1 -17.80 -21.42 1.99
C TRP A 1 -19.30 -21.27 1.82
N ASP A 2 -19.74 -20.74 0.68
CA ASP A 2 -21.13 -20.82 0.26
C ASP A 2 -21.37 -22.17 -0.44
N GLU A 3 -22.48 -22.83 -0.11
CA GLU A 3 -22.88 -24.11 -0.70
C GLU A 3 -24.35 -24.07 -1.09
N ARG A 4 -24.65 -24.60 -2.28
CA ARG A 4 -26.02 -24.62 -2.77
C ARG A 4 -26.75 -25.88 -2.32
N ILE A 5 -27.61 -25.76 -1.31
CA ILE A 5 -28.44 -26.86 -0.81
C ILE A 5 -29.90 -26.47 -0.92
N GLY A 6 -30.73 -27.29 -1.59
CA GLY A 6 -32.17 -27.04 -1.66
C GLY A 6 -32.63 -25.96 -2.66
N GLY A 7 -31.73 -25.21 -3.29
CA GLY A 7 -32.06 -24.25 -4.35
C GLY A 7 -31.30 -22.94 -4.22
N ASP A 8 -30.98 -22.57 -2.98
CA ASP A 8 -30.34 -21.33 -2.58
C ASP A 8 -28.92 -21.60 -2.07
N PHE A 9 -28.07 -20.58 -2.04
CA PHE A 9 -26.74 -20.65 -1.41
C PHE A 9 -26.83 -20.37 0.08
N ASP A 10 -26.25 -21.24 0.92
CA ASP A 10 -26.14 -21.07 2.37
C ASP A 10 -24.67 -20.91 2.78
N ILE A 11 -24.39 -20.40 3.98
CA ILE A 11 -23.02 -20.27 4.50
C ILE A 11 -22.68 -21.42 5.44
N TYR A 12 -21.61 -22.14 5.12
CA TYR A 12 -21.03 -23.19 5.97
C TYR A 12 -19.59 -22.88 6.36
N ALA A 13 -19.14 -23.43 7.47
CA ALA A 13 -17.76 -23.32 7.92
C ALA A 13 -17.25 -24.59 8.62
N GLN A 14 -15.92 -24.73 8.67
CA GLN A 14 -15.26 -25.77 9.42
C GLN A 14 -13.90 -25.27 9.89
N LYS A 15 -13.53 -25.60 11.12
CA LYS A 15 -12.19 -25.35 11.66
C LYS A 15 -11.37 -26.62 11.57
N ILE A 16 -10.16 -26.52 11.04
CA ILE A 16 -9.28 -27.65 10.81
C ILE A 16 -7.95 -27.38 11.53
N ASP A 17 -7.42 -28.37 12.25
CA ASP A 17 -6.11 -28.27 12.88
C ASP A 17 -4.95 -28.44 11.88
N SER A 18 -3.71 -28.26 12.33
CA SER A 18 -2.51 -28.41 11.47
C SER A 18 -2.30 -29.82 10.93
N SER A 19 -2.99 -30.82 11.48
CA SER A 19 -2.95 -32.22 11.03
C SER A 19 -4.11 -32.56 10.07
N GLY A 20 -5.01 -31.61 9.79
CA GLY A 20 -6.15 -31.81 8.90
C GLY A 20 -7.41 -32.31 9.61
N ASN A 21 -7.44 -32.37 10.95
CA ASN A 21 -8.62 -32.85 11.69
C ASN A 21 -9.63 -31.73 11.92
N ARG A 22 -10.92 -32.04 11.71
CA ARG A 22 -12.06 -31.15 11.94
C ARG A 22 -12.26 -30.88 13.44
N GLN A 23 -12.55 -29.64 13.79
CA GLN A 23 -12.64 -29.14 15.18
C GLN A 23 -14.05 -28.63 15.54
N TRP A 24 -14.87 -28.24 14.56
CA TRP A 24 -16.27 -27.85 14.77
C TRP A 24 -17.21 -29.01 14.43
N GLY A 25 -16.96 -30.16 15.06
CA GLY A 25 -17.70 -31.38 14.79
C GLY A 25 -17.28 -32.10 13.51
N LEU A 26 -17.94 -33.23 13.23
CA LEU A 26 -17.62 -34.07 12.06
C LEU A 26 -18.28 -33.55 10.76
N SER A 27 -19.48 -32.99 10.87
CA SER A 27 -20.17 -32.33 9.76
C SER A 27 -19.73 -30.88 9.61
N ASP A 28 -20.10 -30.25 8.50
CA ASP A 28 -19.88 -28.83 8.30
C ASP A 28 -20.87 -28.01 9.15
N LEU A 29 -20.36 -26.95 9.78
CA LEU A 29 -21.18 -26.06 10.61
C LEU A 29 -22.00 -25.16 9.70
N CYS A 30 -23.33 -25.23 9.79
CA CYS A 30 -24.21 -24.23 9.17
C CYS A 30 -24.08 -22.91 9.94
N VAL A 31 -23.66 -21.87 9.24
CA VAL A 31 -23.50 -20.50 9.77
C VAL A 31 -24.74 -19.66 9.47
N CYS A 32 -25.33 -19.85 8.29
CA CYS A 32 -26.57 -19.21 7.87
C CYS A 32 -27.29 -20.10 6.85
N ASP A 33 -28.58 -20.35 7.07
CA ASP A 33 -29.53 -21.02 6.17
C ASP A 33 -30.80 -20.18 5.98
N ALA A 34 -30.62 -18.86 5.94
CA ALA A 34 -31.74 -17.94 5.71
C ALA A 34 -32.35 -18.16 4.32
N VAL A 35 -33.61 -17.78 4.16
CA VAL A 35 -34.28 -17.88 2.86
C VAL A 35 -33.54 -17.03 1.82
N ASN A 36 -33.43 -17.54 0.58
CA ASN A 36 -32.69 -16.96 -0.54
C ASN A 36 -31.16 -17.12 -0.41
N ASP A 37 -30.41 -16.54 -1.35
CA ASP A 37 -28.97 -16.74 -1.45
C ASP A 37 -28.17 -15.95 -0.39
N GLN A 38 -27.25 -16.63 0.27
CA GLN A 38 -26.12 -16.09 1.00
C GLN A 38 -24.81 -16.45 0.29
N GLN A 39 -24.02 -15.45 -0.10
CA GLN A 39 -22.87 -15.67 -0.97
C GLN A 39 -21.70 -14.71 -0.70
N LYS A 40 -20.60 -14.91 -1.43
CA LYS A 40 -19.38 -14.07 -1.36
C LYS A 40 -18.78 -13.96 0.04
N SER A 41 -18.89 -15.04 0.82
CA SER A 41 -18.45 -15.06 2.21
C SER A 41 -16.95 -14.73 2.38
N LYS A 42 -16.64 -14.01 3.46
CA LYS A 42 -15.30 -13.73 3.96
C LYS A 42 -15.20 -14.06 5.43
N ILE A 43 -13.99 -14.35 5.90
CA ILE A 43 -13.75 -14.80 7.27
C ILE A 43 -12.52 -14.10 7.85
N ALA A 44 -12.63 -13.69 9.11
CA ALA A 44 -11.53 -13.23 9.94
C ALA A 44 -11.49 -14.05 11.24
N SER A 45 -10.33 -14.10 11.90
CA SER A 45 -10.27 -14.63 13.27
C SER A 45 -11.04 -13.71 14.21
N ASP A 46 -11.57 -14.25 15.30
CA ASP A 46 -12.11 -13.47 16.42
C ASP A 46 -11.07 -13.25 17.54
N ASP A 47 -9.78 -13.48 17.24
CA ASP A 47 -8.64 -13.44 18.17
C ASP A 47 -8.75 -14.35 19.41
N SER A 48 -9.77 -15.22 19.46
CA SER A 48 -10.09 -16.11 20.59
C SER A 48 -10.19 -17.58 20.16
N GLY A 49 -9.68 -17.89 18.96
CA GLY A 49 -9.69 -19.22 18.37
C GLY A 49 -11.00 -19.60 17.66
N GLY A 50 -11.95 -18.68 17.57
CA GLY A 50 -13.11 -18.72 16.70
C GLY A 50 -12.90 -17.91 15.41
N ALA A 51 -14.00 -17.45 14.82
CA ALA A 51 -14.02 -16.66 13.61
C ALA A 51 -15.24 -15.73 13.53
N ILE A 52 -15.12 -14.67 12.75
CA ILE A 52 -16.25 -13.83 12.31
C ILE A 52 -16.35 -13.96 10.79
N ILE A 53 -17.54 -14.25 10.29
CA ILE A 53 -17.81 -14.50 8.88
C ILE A 53 -18.80 -13.46 8.40
N ALA A 54 -18.51 -12.77 7.28
CA ALA A 54 -19.40 -11.81 6.64
C ALA A 54 -19.78 -12.28 5.24
N TRP A 55 -20.98 -11.96 4.76
CA TRP A 55 -21.50 -12.38 3.45
C TRP A 55 -22.50 -11.37 2.87
N ASP A 56 -22.77 -11.54 1.58
CA ASP A 56 -23.89 -10.90 0.87
C ASP A 56 -25.16 -11.73 1.08
N ASP A 57 -26.22 -11.11 1.62
CA ASP A 57 -27.49 -11.75 1.96
C ASP A 57 -28.61 -11.22 1.05
N ASP A 58 -29.23 -12.09 0.23
CA ASP A 58 -30.32 -11.73 -0.68
C ASP A 58 -31.63 -11.54 0.09
N VAL A 59 -31.97 -10.29 0.36
CA VAL A 59 -33.13 -9.97 1.20
C VAL A 59 -34.48 -10.08 0.49
N ASN A 60 -34.51 -10.35 -0.82
CA ASN A 60 -35.78 -10.46 -1.55
C ASN A 60 -35.86 -11.59 -2.60
N GLY A 61 -34.83 -12.42 -2.73
CA GLY A 61 -34.86 -13.65 -3.52
C GLY A 61 -34.83 -13.44 -5.03
N ASN A 62 -34.42 -12.26 -5.49
CA ASN A 62 -34.33 -11.96 -6.91
C ASN A 62 -32.88 -11.75 -7.39
N GLY A 63 -31.91 -11.99 -6.53
CA GLY A 63 -30.48 -11.86 -6.81
C GLY A 63 -30.01 -10.43 -7.12
N SER A 64 -30.82 -9.41 -6.85
CA SER A 64 -30.51 -8.01 -7.18
C SER A 64 -30.34 -7.11 -5.95
N PHE A 65 -30.78 -7.56 -4.77
CA PHE A 65 -30.79 -6.75 -3.56
C PHE A 65 -30.14 -7.51 -2.41
N TYR A 66 -28.85 -7.24 -2.21
CA TYR A 66 -28.10 -7.82 -1.11
C TYR A 66 -27.91 -6.82 0.02
N LYS A 67 -27.72 -7.35 1.23
CA LYS A 67 -27.19 -6.60 2.36
C LYS A 67 -26.03 -7.36 2.97
N VAL A 68 -25.10 -6.64 3.58
CA VAL A 68 -23.99 -7.27 4.29
C VAL A 68 -24.45 -7.73 5.68
N TYR A 69 -24.31 -9.03 5.92
CA TYR A 69 -24.52 -9.68 7.21
C TYR A 69 -23.22 -10.29 7.73
N ALA A 70 -23.18 -10.56 9.03
CA ALA A 70 -22.09 -11.32 9.62
C ALA A 70 -22.54 -12.17 10.82
N GLN A 71 -21.74 -13.19 11.15
CA GLN A 71 -21.93 -14.08 12.29
C GLN A 71 -20.59 -14.37 12.96
N ARG A 72 -20.59 -14.51 14.29
CA ARG A 72 -19.45 -14.99 15.05
C ARG A 72 -19.62 -16.45 15.43
N VAL A 73 -18.58 -17.23 15.20
CA VAL A 73 -18.45 -18.63 15.63
C VAL A 73 -17.32 -18.70 16.65
N ASN A 74 -17.58 -19.19 17.85
CA ASN A 74 -16.52 -19.30 18.84
C ASN A 74 -15.60 -20.50 18.60
N SER A 75 -14.58 -20.65 19.45
CA SER A 75 -13.56 -21.69 19.32
C SER A 75 -14.10 -23.13 19.32
N SER A 76 -15.30 -23.34 19.87
CA SER A 76 -15.99 -24.63 19.95
C SER A 76 -17.02 -24.86 18.83
N GLY A 77 -17.18 -23.92 17.90
CA GLY A 77 -18.12 -24.04 16.79
C GLY A 77 -19.55 -23.62 17.13
N ILE A 78 -19.73 -22.81 18.18
CA ILE A 78 -21.04 -22.30 18.59
C ILE A 78 -21.22 -20.89 18.00
N LEU A 79 -22.37 -20.65 17.36
CA LEU A 79 -22.75 -19.32 16.88
C LEU A 79 -23.10 -18.41 18.06
N GLU A 80 -22.54 -17.20 18.11
CA GLU A 80 -22.66 -16.30 19.27
C GLU A 80 -23.52 -15.06 19.05
N TRP A 81 -23.90 -14.74 17.81
CA TRP A 81 -24.87 -13.69 17.52
C TRP A 81 -26.22 -14.29 17.14
N ASP A 82 -27.17 -13.42 16.76
CA ASP A 82 -28.51 -13.84 16.37
C ASP A 82 -28.48 -14.95 15.31
N PRO A 83 -29.43 -15.90 15.34
CA PRO A 83 -29.55 -16.92 14.29
C PRO A 83 -29.58 -16.27 12.91
N ASN A 84 -28.83 -16.83 11.96
CA ASN A 84 -28.63 -16.27 10.61
C ASN A 84 -27.92 -14.91 10.56
N GLY A 85 -27.21 -14.56 11.63
CA GLY A 85 -26.32 -13.41 11.67
C GLY A 85 -27.00 -12.09 11.97
N VAL A 86 -26.18 -11.06 12.05
CA VAL A 86 -26.60 -9.68 12.29
C VAL A 86 -26.38 -8.84 11.03
N CYS A 87 -27.34 -7.97 10.74
CA CYS A 87 -27.26 -7.03 9.63
C CYS A 87 -26.23 -5.93 9.95
N ILE A 88 -25.15 -5.88 9.18
CA ILE A 88 -24.07 -4.90 9.34
C ILE A 88 -24.43 -3.59 8.65
N CYS A 89 -25.09 -3.69 7.50
CA CYS A 89 -25.52 -2.55 6.71
C CYS A 89 -26.98 -2.72 6.27
N ASN A 90 -27.83 -1.77 6.67
CA ASN A 90 -29.25 -1.81 6.32
C ASN A 90 -29.55 -1.25 4.91
N GLU A 91 -28.56 -0.65 4.24
CA GLU A 91 -28.63 -0.27 2.83
C GLU A 91 -28.25 -1.43 1.91
N ILE A 92 -28.67 -1.36 0.65
CA ILE A 92 -28.28 -2.34 -0.38
C ILE A 92 -26.76 -2.30 -0.52
N SER A 93 -26.09 -3.37 -0.16
CA SER A 93 -24.63 -3.42 0.02
C SER A 93 -24.10 -4.79 -0.41
N VAL A 94 -22.89 -4.80 -0.98
CA VAL A 94 -22.29 -6.00 -1.57
C VAL A 94 -20.77 -6.07 -1.37
N TYR A 95 -20.23 -7.27 -1.56
CA TYR A 95 -18.80 -7.58 -1.55
C TYR A 95 -18.11 -7.20 -0.23
N PRO A 96 -18.48 -7.82 0.90
CA PRO A 96 -17.79 -7.59 2.15
C PRO A 96 -16.32 -8.03 2.04
N GLU A 97 -15.45 -7.31 2.73
CA GLU A 97 -14.14 -7.76 3.19
C GLU A 97 -14.05 -7.51 4.69
N ILE A 98 -13.31 -8.35 5.42
CA ILE A 98 -13.32 -8.37 6.89
C ILE A 98 -11.93 -8.58 7.46
N VAL A 99 -11.62 -7.87 8.55
CA VAL A 99 -10.44 -8.10 9.40
C VAL A 99 -10.82 -8.10 10.87
N ALA A 100 -10.04 -8.81 11.68
CA ALA A 100 -10.17 -8.74 13.12
C ALA A 100 -9.81 -7.34 13.63
N ASP A 101 -10.48 -6.88 14.68
CA ASP A 101 -10.19 -5.59 15.30
C ASP A 101 -9.14 -5.66 16.43
N GLY A 102 -8.61 -6.84 16.74
CA GLY A 102 -7.65 -7.08 17.82
C GLY A 102 -8.28 -7.15 19.22
N SER A 103 -9.61 -7.09 19.33
CA SER A 103 -10.37 -7.04 20.60
C SER A 103 -11.57 -7.99 20.61
N GLY A 104 -11.59 -8.97 19.71
CA GLY A 104 -12.67 -9.95 19.56
C GLY A 104 -13.84 -9.48 18.70
N GLY A 105 -13.75 -8.30 18.13
CA GLY A 105 -14.65 -7.77 17.11
C GLY A 105 -14.04 -7.82 15.71
N ALA A 106 -14.64 -7.10 14.77
CA ALA A 106 -14.18 -7.02 13.40
C ALA A 106 -14.44 -5.65 12.78
N ILE A 107 -13.67 -5.34 11.73
CA ILE A 107 -13.94 -4.23 10.81
C ILE A 107 -14.34 -4.84 9.48
N ILE A 108 -15.51 -4.43 8.98
CA ILE A 108 -16.12 -4.93 7.74
C ILE A 108 -16.25 -3.77 6.78
N VAL A 109 -15.79 -3.96 5.54
CA VAL A 109 -15.85 -2.97 4.45
C VAL A 109 -16.68 -3.54 3.31
N TRP A 110 -17.49 -2.70 2.68
CA TRP A 110 -18.33 -3.05 1.54
C TRP A 110 -18.46 -1.87 0.60
N GLN A 111 -19.14 -2.10 -0.53
CA GLN A 111 -19.51 -1.05 -1.47
C GLN A 111 -21.03 -0.92 -1.60
N ASP A 112 -21.54 0.30 -1.75
CA ASP A 112 -22.97 0.57 -1.97
C ASP A 112 -23.26 1.88 -2.72
N TYR A 113 -24.54 2.10 -3.05
CA TYR A 113 -25.04 3.24 -3.82
C TYR A 113 -25.75 4.33 -2.98
N ARG A 114 -25.60 4.35 -1.65
CA ARG A 114 -26.45 5.21 -0.80
C ARG A 114 -26.26 6.72 -1.04
N SER A 115 -25.10 7.13 -1.56
CA SER A 115 -24.74 8.53 -1.81
C SER A 115 -24.95 8.97 -3.26
N GLY A 116 -25.55 8.14 -4.12
CA GLY A 116 -25.84 8.53 -5.50
C GLY A 116 -25.97 7.35 -6.46
N SER A 117 -25.49 7.53 -7.69
CA SER A 117 -25.53 6.50 -8.74
C SER A 117 -24.25 5.68 -8.84
N ASN A 118 -23.21 6.04 -8.08
CA ASN A 118 -21.91 5.38 -8.13
C ASN A 118 -21.72 4.50 -6.90
N LEU A 119 -20.89 3.48 -7.04
CA LEU A 119 -20.43 2.68 -5.91
C LEU A 119 -19.43 3.47 -5.09
N ASP A 120 -19.66 3.55 -3.79
CA ASP A 120 -18.78 4.17 -2.80
C ASP A 120 -18.37 3.14 -1.75
N ILE A 121 -17.24 3.35 -1.07
CA ILE A 121 -16.72 2.43 -0.05
C ILE A 121 -17.16 2.87 1.35
N TYR A 122 -17.69 1.93 2.12
CA TYR A 122 -18.12 2.13 3.51
C TYR A 122 -17.51 1.08 4.43
N ALA A 123 -17.49 1.39 5.72
CA ALA A 123 -16.99 0.47 6.74
C ALA A 123 -17.83 0.54 8.02
N GLN A 124 -17.81 -0.55 8.77
CA GLN A 124 -18.31 -0.61 10.13
C GLN A 124 -17.38 -1.45 10.99
N LYS A 125 -17.15 -1.00 12.22
CA LYS A 125 -16.53 -1.80 13.26
C LYS A 125 -17.63 -2.40 14.14
N VAL A 126 -17.61 -3.70 14.33
CA VAL A 126 -18.51 -4.41 15.25
C VAL A 126 -17.71 -4.98 16.41
N ASN A 127 -18.28 -4.90 17.61
CA ASN A 127 -17.67 -5.53 18.79
C ASN A 127 -17.93 -7.04 18.82
N SER A 128 -17.42 -7.71 19.85
CA SER A 128 -17.56 -9.16 20.06
C SER A 128 -19.01 -9.65 20.16
N SER A 129 -19.96 -8.75 20.42
CA SER A 129 -21.40 -9.02 20.52
C SER A 129 -22.17 -8.62 19.25
N GLY A 130 -21.48 -8.26 18.16
CA GLY A 130 -22.10 -7.90 16.88
C GLY A 130 -22.68 -6.50 16.85
N ILE A 131 -22.36 -5.65 17.84
CA ILE A 131 -22.88 -4.28 17.92
C ILE A 131 -21.95 -3.32 17.19
N SER A 132 -22.50 -2.54 16.26
CA SER A 132 -21.82 -1.46 15.54
C SER A 132 -21.22 -0.40 16.49
N GLN A 133 -19.98 0.00 16.22
CA GLN A 133 -19.18 0.90 17.05
C GLN A 133 -18.87 2.23 16.36
N TRP A 134 -18.77 2.25 15.03
CA TRP A 134 -18.55 3.47 14.26
C TRP A 134 -19.87 4.10 13.83
N GLY A 135 -19.86 5.43 13.69
CA GLY A 135 -20.94 6.16 13.05
C GLY A 135 -21.07 5.81 11.56
N ALA A 136 -22.09 6.36 10.90
CA ALA A 136 -22.32 6.17 9.47
C ALA A 136 -21.30 6.98 8.62
N ASN A 137 -20.02 6.63 8.73
CA ASN A 137 -18.94 7.26 7.98
C ASN A 137 -18.63 6.42 6.72
N GLY A 138 -18.69 7.07 5.56
CA GLY A 138 -18.09 6.53 4.34
C GLY A 138 -16.56 6.58 4.43
N ILE A 139 -15.89 5.63 3.80
CA ILE A 139 -14.44 5.61 3.62
C ILE A 139 -14.07 6.50 2.43
N CYS A 140 -14.81 6.37 1.33
CA CYS A 140 -14.67 7.20 0.15
C CYS A 140 -16.04 7.35 -0.52
N ASN A 141 -16.43 8.59 -0.79
CA ASN A 141 -17.61 8.95 -1.58
C ASN A 141 -17.26 9.97 -2.69
N ALA A 142 -16.09 9.80 -3.28
CA ALA A 142 -15.65 10.64 -4.38
C ALA A 142 -16.56 10.44 -5.61
N THR A 143 -16.50 11.35 -6.57
CA THR A 143 -17.18 11.12 -7.86
C THR A 143 -16.67 9.84 -8.52
N GLY A 144 -17.41 9.27 -9.47
CA GLY A 144 -17.06 7.98 -10.10
C GLY A 144 -17.27 6.79 -9.15
N ASN A 145 -17.04 5.57 -9.64
CA ASN A 145 -17.13 4.36 -8.83
C ASN A 145 -15.83 4.13 -8.03
N GLN A 146 -15.97 3.60 -6.82
CA GLN A 146 -14.90 2.99 -6.05
C GLN A 146 -15.23 1.51 -5.84
N THR A 147 -14.34 0.62 -6.27
CA THR A 147 -14.61 -0.82 -6.28
C THR A 147 -13.39 -1.66 -5.91
N ASN A 148 -13.53 -2.99 -5.94
CA ASN A 148 -12.43 -3.96 -5.76
C ASN A 148 -11.61 -3.71 -4.49
N HIS A 149 -12.27 -3.29 -3.41
CA HIS A 149 -11.59 -2.94 -2.18
C HIS A 149 -10.92 -4.15 -1.53
N LYS A 150 -9.82 -3.87 -0.83
CA LYS A 150 -9.11 -4.80 0.06
C LYS A 150 -8.72 -4.10 1.33
N ILE A 151 -8.53 -4.89 2.38
CA ILE A 151 -8.42 -4.40 3.75
C ILE A 151 -7.36 -5.20 4.52
N ILE A 152 -6.63 -4.51 5.40
CA ILE A 152 -5.79 -5.12 6.44
C ILE A 152 -6.05 -4.44 7.79
N ALA A 153 -5.90 -5.18 8.89
CA ALA A 153 -5.83 -4.56 10.21
C ALA A 153 -4.55 -3.71 10.32
N ASP A 154 -4.64 -2.55 10.98
CA ASP A 154 -3.48 -1.69 11.20
C ASP A 154 -2.67 -2.05 12.46
N GLY A 155 -3.13 -3.06 13.22
CA GLY A 155 -2.53 -3.53 14.47
C GLY A 155 -2.83 -2.66 15.70
N LEU A 156 -3.56 -1.55 15.53
CA LEU A 156 -3.94 -0.61 16.60
C LEU A 156 -5.47 -0.52 16.77
N GLY A 157 -6.19 -1.48 16.21
CA GLY A 157 -7.65 -1.57 16.24
C GLY A 157 -8.37 -0.74 15.16
N GLY A 158 -7.61 -0.16 14.23
CA GLY A 158 -8.08 0.45 12.99
C GLY A 158 -7.75 -0.41 11.77
N THR A 159 -7.78 0.21 10.58
CA THR A 159 -7.57 -0.51 9.33
C THR A 159 -6.98 0.35 8.22
N ILE A 160 -6.30 -0.28 7.26
CA ILE A 160 -5.93 0.30 5.97
C ILE A 160 -6.73 -0.40 4.88
N ILE A 161 -7.40 0.39 4.05
CA ILE A 161 -8.28 -0.04 2.97
C ILE A 161 -7.69 0.50 1.66
N THR A 162 -7.68 -0.29 0.60
CA THR A 162 -7.29 0.13 -0.76
C THR A 162 -8.35 -0.27 -1.76
N TRP A 163 -8.53 0.48 -2.84
CA TRP A 163 -9.55 0.26 -3.86
C TRP A 163 -9.09 0.80 -5.22
N ASP A 164 -9.79 0.43 -6.29
CA ASP A 164 -9.69 1.12 -7.58
C ASP A 164 -10.78 2.20 -7.69
N ASP A 165 -10.42 3.34 -8.26
CA ASP A 165 -11.19 4.57 -8.14
C ASP A 165 -11.33 5.27 -9.49
N GLU A 166 -12.58 5.53 -9.91
CA GLU A 166 -12.91 6.14 -11.20
C GLU A 166 -13.16 7.66 -11.15
N ARG A 167 -12.75 8.36 -10.07
CA ARG A 167 -13.13 9.77 -9.85
C ARG A 167 -12.73 10.74 -10.94
N ASP A 168 -11.66 10.44 -11.66
CA ASP A 168 -11.10 11.28 -12.71
C ASP A 168 -11.37 10.70 -14.13
N GLY A 169 -12.32 9.77 -14.24
CA GLY A 169 -12.70 9.12 -15.50
C GLY A 169 -11.73 8.02 -15.95
N ARG A 170 -10.81 7.61 -15.07
CA ARG A 170 -9.88 6.48 -15.21
C ARG A 170 -9.79 5.77 -13.87
N ARG A 171 -9.43 4.48 -13.87
CA ARG A 171 -9.19 3.74 -12.62
C ARG A 171 -7.78 3.95 -12.14
N ASP A 172 -7.67 4.52 -10.95
CA ASP A 172 -6.43 4.69 -10.20
C ASP A 172 -6.51 3.93 -8.89
N ILE A 173 -5.37 3.69 -8.24
CA ILE A 173 -5.35 3.00 -6.94
C ILE A 173 -5.26 4.03 -5.83
N TYR A 174 -6.18 3.93 -4.87
CA TYR A 174 -6.20 4.75 -3.66
C TYR A 174 -6.15 3.87 -2.42
N ALA A 175 -5.78 4.49 -1.30
CA ALA A 175 -5.91 3.87 0.02
C ALA A 175 -6.31 4.86 1.10
N GLN A 176 -6.95 4.38 2.16
CA GLN A 176 -7.31 5.14 3.35
C GLN A 176 -6.95 4.35 4.59
N ARG A 177 -6.35 5.01 5.57
CA ARG A 177 -6.26 4.52 6.94
C ARG A 177 -7.31 5.19 7.82
N VAL A 178 -8.03 4.38 8.58
CA VAL A 178 -8.94 4.83 9.64
C VAL A 178 -8.51 4.22 10.98
N ASP A 179 -8.63 4.99 12.05
CA ASP A 179 -8.26 4.59 13.39
C ASP A 179 -9.35 3.73 14.06
N SER A 180 -9.12 3.34 15.32
CA SER A 180 -10.06 2.51 16.08
C SER A 180 -11.42 3.14 16.33
N ASN A 181 -11.53 4.46 16.19
CA ASN A 181 -12.77 5.24 16.36
C ASN A 181 -13.45 5.52 15.01
N GLY A 182 -12.91 5.02 13.90
CA GLY A 182 -13.45 5.25 12.56
C GLY A 182 -13.16 6.65 12.03
N SER A 183 -12.14 7.32 12.58
CA SER A 183 -11.66 8.61 12.10
C SER A 183 -10.48 8.42 11.17
N ILE A 184 -10.33 9.32 10.18
CA ILE A 184 -9.17 9.31 9.28
C ILE A 184 -7.89 9.53 10.08
N HIS A 185 -6.89 8.67 9.90
CA HIS A 185 -5.61 8.78 10.59
C HIS A 185 -4.86 10.05 10.17
N SER A 186 -4.18 10.71 11.10
CA SER A 186 -3.37 11.90 10.82
C SER A 186 -2.32 11.60 9.75
N GLY A 187 -2.21 12.47 8.74
CA GLY A 187 -1.31 12.30 7.59
C GLY A 187 -1.98 11.71 6.36
N TRP A 188 -3.19 11.14 6.50
CA TRP A 188 -4.00 10.68 5.37
C TRP A 188 -5.00 11.76 4.94
N THR A 189 -5.25 11.85 3.65
CA THR A 189 -6.21 12.78 3.06
C THR A 189 -7.62 12.21 3.09
N SER A 190 -8.63 13.09 3.12
CA SER A 190 -10.03 12.70 2.94
C SER A 190 -10.23 12.05 1.56
N ASN A 191 -11.09 11.03 1.49
CA ASN A 191 -11.31 10.22 0.28
C ASN A 191 -10.04 9.55 -0.24
N GLY A 192 -9.13 9.17 0.65
CA GLY A 192 -7.95 8.39 0.33
C GLY A 192 -6.76 9.18 -0.19
N VAL A 193 -5.59 8.55 -0.06
CA VAL A 193 -4.30 8.94 -0.62
C VAL A 193 -4.10 8.19 -1.93
N LEU A 194 -3.68 8.90 -2.97
CA LEU A 194 -3.35 8.32 -4.28
C LEU A 194 -2.10 7.43 -4.18
N ILE A 195 -2.22 6.17 -4.58
CA ILE A 195 -1.13 5.17 -4.60
C ILE A 195 -0.52 5.08 -6.00
N CYS A 196 -1.36 5.10 -7.03
CA CYS A 196 -0.94 5.03 -8.42
C CYS A 196 -1.74 6.01 -9.28
N ASP A 197 -1.03 6.93 -9.93
CA ASP A 197 -1.56 7.80 -10.98
C ASP A 197 -1.33 7.14 -12.35
N THR A 198 -2.39 6.66 -12.98
CA THR A 198 -2.35 6.11 -14.32
C THR A 198 -2.52 7.21 -15.37
N THR A 199 -1.39 7.84 -15.71
CA THR A 199 -1.37 8.88 -16.74
C THR A 199 -1.42 8.27 -18.15
N GLY A 200 -2.50 8.51 -18.91
CA GLY A 200 -2.64 8.14 -20.31
C GLY A 200 -4.06 7.68 -20.67
N ALA A 201 -4.50 7.89 -21.92
CA ALA A 201 -5.81 7.41 -22.36
C ALA A 201 -5.79 5.88 -22.50
N GLY A 202 -6.75 5.19 -21.87
CA GLY A 202 -6.82 3.72 -21.88
C GLY A 202 -5.86 3.03 -20.92
N VAL A 203 -5.29 3.78 -19.97
CA VAL A 203 -4.42 3.27 -18.92
C VAL A 203 -5.21 3.21 -17.61
N PHE A 204 -5.04 2.13 -16.85
CA PHE A 204 -5.79 1.85 -15.64
C PHE A 204 -4.91 1.09 -14.63
N GLY A 205 -5.11 1.36 -13.35
CA GLY A 205 -4.68 0.55 -12.22
C GLY A 205 -5.90 -0.11 -11.60
N ILE A 206 -5.91 -1.45 -11.51
CA ILE A 206 -7.07 -2.22 -11.06
C ILE A 206 -6.68 -3.39 -10.15
N TYR A 207 -7.69 -3.94 -9.47
CA TYR A 207 -7.58 -5.14 -8.63
C TYR A 207 -6.47 -5.08 -7.58
N PRO A 208 -6.44 -4.04 -6.72
CA PRO A 208 -5.38 -3.92 -5.74
C PRO A 208 -5.41 -5.08 -4.74
N GLN A 209 -4.24 -5.49 -4.26
CA GLN A 209 -4.04 -6.32 -3.08
C GLN A 209 -3.18 -5.55 -2.07
N ILE A 210 -3.32 -5.87 -0.80
CA ILE A 210 -2.64 -5.15 0.28
C ILE A 210 -2.13 -6.11 1.34
N VAL A 211 -0.93 -5.82 1.84
CA VAL A 211 -0.35 -6.49 3.01
C VAL A 211 0.29 -5.44 3.92
N THR A 212 0.41 -5.75 5.21
CA THR A 212 1.14 -4.88 6.14
C THR A 212 2.62 -4.81 5.77
N ASP A 213 3.24 -3.64 5.98
CA ASP A 213 4.69 -3.49 5.90
C ASP A 213 5.41 -3.83 7.22
N GLY A 214 4.66 -4.24 8.26
CA GLY A 214 5.17 -4.55 9.59
C GLY A 214 5.57 -3.32 10.43
N SER A 215 5.42 -2.10 9.90
CA SER A 215 5.79 -0.83 10.54
C SER A 215 4.62 0.15 10.64
N GLY A 216 3.38 -0.35 10.54
CA GLY A 216 2.14 0.43 10.58
C GLY A 216 1.69 1.02 9.24
N GLY A 217 2.45 0.78 8.16
CA GLY A 217 2.06 1.07 6.79
C GLY A 217 1.64 -0.18 6.03
N ALA A 218 1.64 -0.08 4.71
CA ALA A 218 1.24 -1.16 3.82
C ALA A 218 2.07 -1.22 2.54
N ILE A 219 2.15 -2.42 1.97
CA ILE A 219 2.58 -2.65 0.59
C ILE A 219 1.33 -3.00 -0.21
N ILE A 220 1.07 -2.24 -1.26
CA ILE A 220 -0.08 -2.38 -2.15
C ILE A 220 0.42 -2.80 -3.52
N THR A 221 -0.18 -3.84 -4.09
CA THR A 221 0.10 -4.30 -5.45
C THR A 221 -1.13 -4.20 -6.32
N TRP A 222 -0.99 -3.97 -7.61
CA TRP A 222 -2.12 -3.87 -8.55
C TRP A 222 -1.71 -4.29 -9.96
N GLU A 223 -2.71 -4.56 -10.79
CA GLU A 223 -2.55 -4.72 -12.23
C GLU A 223 -2.57 -3.36 -12.91
N ASP A 224 -1.58 -3.09 -13.75
CA ASP A 224 -1.40 -1.79 -14.37
C ASP A 224 -1.15 -1.86 -15.87
N SER A 225 -1.91 -1.10 -16.65
CA SER A 225 -1.83 -1.10 -18.10
C SER A 225 -0.97 0.02 -18.71
N ARG A 226 -0.12 0.71 -17.92
CA ARG A 226 0.79 1.78 -18.39
C ARG A 226 1.75 1.30 -19.48
N ASN A 227 2.00 0.01 -19.53
CA ASN A 227 2.71 -0.64 -20.63
C ASN A 227 1.72 -1.29 -21.61
N PRO A 228 1.31 -0.60 -22.69
CA PRO A 228 0.25 -1.08 -23.58
C PRO A 228 0.65 -2.33 -24.38
N ALA A 229 1.94 -2.71 -24.39
CA ALA A 229 2.41 -3.91 -25.08
C ALA A 229 2.02 -5.22 -24.38
N ASN A 230 1.69 -5.18 -23.07
CA ASN A 230 1.66 -6.38 -22.23
C ASN A 230 0.29 -6.73 -21.61
N ASN A 231 -0.79 -6.02 -21.94
CA ASN A 231 -2.14 -6.30 -21.39
C ASN A 231 -2.19 -6.33 -19.84
N GLY A 232 -1.34 -5.51 -19.18
CA GLY A 232 -1.24 -5.41 -17.72
C GLY A 232 0.07 -6.01 -17.15
N ASP A 233 0.81 -5.24 -16.36
CA ASP A 233 1.94 -5.72 -15.53
C ASP A 233 1.60 -5.54 -14.04
N ILE A 234 2.22 -6.31 -13.14
CA ILE A 234 2.02 -6.15 -11.69
C ILE A 234 2.98 -5.09 -11.14
N TYR A 235 2.42 -4.09 -10.47
CA TYR A 235 3.17 -3.06 -9.77
C TYR A 235 3.00 -3.19 -8.27
N ALA A 236 3.90 -2.55 -7.52
CA ALA A 236 3.83 -2.45 -6.07
C ALA A 236 4.26 -1.07 -5.60
N GLN A 237 3.63 -0.56 -4.55
CA GLN A 237 3.98 0.68 -3.90
C GLN A 237 3.77 0.53 -2.39
N ARG A 238 4.74 1.02 -1.63
CA ARG A 238 4.62 1.13 -0.17
C ARG A 238 4.00 2.48 0.19
N ILE A 239 3.06 2.46 1.13
CA ILE A 239 2.56 3.63 1.84
C ILE A 239 2.93 3.50 3.32
N THR A 240 3.44 4.58 3.91
CA THR A 240 3.86 4.60 5.32
C THR A 240 2.66 4.75 6.27
N ALA A 241 2.90 4.54 7.56
CA ALA A 241 1.88 4.75 8.61
C ALA A 241 1.25 6.16 8.58
N ASP A 242 2.06 7.16 8.20
CA ASP A 242 1.68 8.58 8.12
C ASP A 242 1.13 8.98 6.74
N GLY A 243 0.88 8.02 5.84
CA GLY A 243 0.26 8.29 4.54
C GLY A 243 1.23 8.73 3.44
N ASN A 244 2.54 8.77 3.71
CA ASN A 244 3.51 9.10 2.67
C ASN A 244 3.69 7.95 1.67
N VAL A 245 3.61 8.28 0.39
CA VAL A 245 3.83 7.38 -0.76
C VAL A 245 5.17 7.71 -1.42
N GLY A 246 5.81 6.70 -1.99
CA GLY A 246 7.10 6.81 -2.68
C GLY A 246 8.29 6.33 -1.85
N ILE A 247 9.49 6.46 -2.42
CA ILE A 247 10.73 6.22 -1.69
C ILE A 247 11.04 7.52 -0.93
N GLU A 248 10.78 7.55 0.38
CA GLU A 248 11.47 8.51 1.23
C GLU A 248 12.97 8.20 1.13
N GLU A 249 13.68 8.98 0.33
CA GLU A 249 15.14 9.07 0.42
C GLU A 249 15.42 9.72 1.77
N LYS A 250 15.42 8.93 2.84
CA LYS A 250 16.10 9.35 4.07
C LYS A 250 17.50 9.69 3.63
N ALA A 251 17.83 10.98 3.61
CA ALA A 251 19.21 11.42 3.60
C ALA A 251 19.84 10.62 4.74
N VAL A 252 20.63 9.60 4.38
CA VAL A 252 21.49 8.97 5.36
C VAL A 252 22.38 10.12 5.77
N ILE A 253 22.09 10.75 6.90
CA ILE A 253 23.06 11.60 7.57
C ILE A 253 24.14 10.61 7.96
N ARG A 254 25.06 10.33 7.03
CA ARG A 254 26.25 9.55 7.27
C ARG A 254 27.02 10.39 8.26
N HIS A 255 26.80 10.08 9.54
CA HIS A 255 27.70 10.41 10.61
C HIS A 255 29.08 9.96 10.14
N TRP A 256 29.92 10.88 9.67
CA TRP A 256 31.39 10.99 9.72
C TRP A 256 32.28 9.71 9.80
N ALA A 257 31.78 8.53 9.46
CA ALA A 257 32.41 7.24 9.73
C ALA A 257 32.92 6.54 8.47
N THR A 258 32.58 7.02 7.27
CA THR A 258 33.28 6.63 6.04
C THR A 258 34.38 7.66 5.82
N GLY A 259 35.64 7.26 5.83
CA GLY A 259 36.81 8.14 5.64
C GLY A 259 36.85 8.89 4.30
N ILE A 260 35.75 8.95 3.53
CA ILE A 260 35.57 9.81 2.37
C ILE A 260 34.22 10.53 2.42
N SER A 261 34.14 11.73 1.85
CA SER A 261 32.89 12.49 1.67
C SER A 261 32.80 13.09 0.27
N VAL A 262 31.57 13.27 -0.21
CA VAL A 262 31.25 14.03 -1.42
C VAL A 262 30.00 14.86 -1.15
N GLY A 263 29.93 16.05 -1.72
CA GLY A 263 28.83 17.01 -1.54
C GLY A 263 28.69 17.90 -2.76
N VAL A 264 27.46 18.31 -3.09
CA VAL A 264 27.15 19.04 -4.32
C VAL A 264 26.43 20.35 -4.03
N TYR A 265 26.86 21.45 -4.66
CA TYR A 265 26.24 22.75 -4.50
C TYR A 265 26.45 23.67 -5.73
N PRO A 266 25.43 24.41 -6.20
CA PRO A 266 24.03 24.34 -5.77
C PRO A 266 23.37 23.02 -6.23
N ASN A 267 22.35 22.59 -5.50
CA ASN A 267 21.52 21.44 -5.85
C ASN A 267 20.10 21.67 -5.30
N PRO A 268 19.08 21.94 -6.13
CA PRO A 268 19.10 21.91 -7.61
C PRO A 268 19.99 22.99 -8.25
N SER A 269 20.43 22.78 -9.49
CA SER A 269 21.30 23.72 -10.23
C SER A 269 20.74 24.09 -11.60
N PHE A 270 20.86 25.37 -11.96
CA PHE A 270 20.58 25.94 -13.29
C PHE A 270 21.86 26.09 -14.14
N GLY A 271 22.99 25.55 -13.67
CA GLY A 271 24.29 25.75 -14.33
C GLY A 271 25.45 25.13 -13.59
N LYS A 272 26.50 25.91 -13.36
CA LYS A 272 27.77 25.45 -12.76
C LYS A 272 27.54 24.87 -11.35
N ILE A 273 27.92 23.61 -11.18
CA ILE A 273 27.86 22.85 -9.92
C ILE A 273 29.28 22.71 -9.36
N SER A 274 29.43 22.94 -8.07
CA SER A 274 30.64 22.63 -7.31
C SER A 274 30.47 21.27 -6.62
N ILE A 275 31.33 20.34 -6.94
CA ILE A 275 31.42 19.03 -6.31
C ILE A 275 32.57 19.10 -5.31
N ARG A 276 32.24 19.13 -4.02
CA ARG A 276 33.19 19.07 -2.92
C ARG A 276 33.42 17.62 -2.56
N TYR A 277 34.67 17.23 -2.36
CA TYR A 277 35.03 15.89 -1.92
C TYR A 277 36.22 15.95 -0.97
N SER A 278 36.30 15.00 -0.04
CA SER A 278 37.44 14.90 0.87
C SER A 278 37.69 13.46 1.28
N MET A 279 38.92 13.19 1.74
CA MET A 279 39.29 11.93 2.38
C MET A 279 39.96 12.22 3.72
N HIS A 280 39.56 11.49 4.75
CA HIS A 280 40.09 11.60 6.10
C HIS A 280 41.11 10.48 6.37
N ASP A 281 42.35 10.85 6.73
CA ASP A 281 43.51 9.97 7.05
C ASP A 281 43.53 8.59 6.34
N ALA A 282 43.76 8.62 5.02
CA ALA A 282 43.54 7.48 4.13
C ALA A 282 44.79 7.05 3.35
N ARG A 283 46.02 7.26 3.87
CA ARG A 283 47.27 6.98 3.12
C ARG A 283 47.39 5.53 2.60
N TYR A 284 46.75 4.57 3.26
CA TYR A 284 46.69 3.16 2.83
C TYR A 284 45.58 2.86 1.81
N LEU A 285 44.66 3.81 1.57
CA LEU A 285 43.52 3.71 0.63
C LEU A 285 43.72 4.60 -0.62
N MET A 286 44.92 5.15 -0.83
CA MET A 286 45.25 6.03 -1.95
C MET A 286 45.52 5.24 -3.26
N HIS A 287 44.65 4.29 -3.58
CA HIS A 287 44.62 3.58 -4.86
C HIS A 287 43.19 3.62 -5.43
N ASP A 288 43.07 3.45 -6.75
CA ASP A 288 41.78 3.42 -7.47
C ASP A 288 40.85 4.62 -7.18
N ILE A 289 41.44 5.81 -7.03
CA ILE A 289 40.69 7.03 -6.75
C ILE A 289 39.97 7.48 -8.02
N SER A 290 38.65 7.65 -7.93
CA SER A 290 37.85 8.12 -9.06
C SER A 290 36.71 9.03 -8.62
N LEU A 291 36.36 9.97 -9.49
CA LEU A 291 35.19 10.84 -9.35
C LEU A 291 34.43 10.84 -10.67
N HIS A 292 33.27 10.20 -10.67
CA HIS A 292 32.48 9.96 -11.88
C HIS A 292 31.08 10.52 -11.74
N ILE A 293 30.50 10.97 -12.84
CA ILE A 293 29.10 11.35 -12.93
C ILE A 293 28.36 10.36 -13.82
N TYR A 294 27.21 9.89 -13.35
CA TYR A 294 26.33 8.96 -14.04
C TYR A 294 24.95 9.56 -14.28
N ASP A 295 24.26 9.10 -15.30
CA ASP A 295 22.82 9.35 -15.46
C ASP A 295 21.99 8.40 -14.59
N ALA A 296 20.67 8.60 -14.57
CA ALA A 296 19.74 7.75 -13.82
C ALA A 296 19.70 6.28 -14.27
N ALA A 297 20.18 5.97 -15.48
CA ALA A 297 20.32 4.60 -15.98
C ALA A 297 21.66 3.95 -15.59
N GLY A 298 22.53 4.67 -14.87
CA GLY A 298 23.85 4.21 -14.45
C GLY A 298 24.94 4.29 -15.52
N ARG A 299 24.69 4.97 -16.65
CA ARG A 299 25.70 5.18 -17.70
C ARG A 299 26.67 6.27 -17.27
N LEU A 300 27.97 6.05 -17.49
CA LEU A 300 29.00 7.05 -17.21
C LEU A 300 28.85 8.24 -18.17
N ILE A 301 28.73 9.44 -17.61
CA ILE A 301 28.51 10.70 -18.34
C ILE A 301 29.76 11.56 -18.36
N ARG A 302 30.46 11.64 -17.23
CA ARG A 302 31.65 12.47 -17.07
C ARG A 302 32.66 11.80 -16.16
N ASP A 303 33.91 11.73 -16.59
CA ASP A 303 35.05 11.37 -15.75
C ASP A 303 35.77 12.64 -15.27
N LEU A 304 35.79 12.84 -13.95
CA LEU A 304 36.45 13.96 -13.28
C LEU A 304 37.75 13.53 -12.56
N SER A 305 38.18 12.27 -12.71
CA SER A 305 39.29 11.66 -11.99
C SER A 305 40.65 12.30 -12.31
N ASN A 306 40.80 12.86 -13.51
CA ASN A 306 42.02 13.55 -13.94
C ASN A 306 42.28 14.87 -13.20
N ASN A 307 41.29 15.41 -12.48
CA ASN A 307 41.38 16.68 -11.75
C ASN A 307 41.36 16.50 -10.23
N LEU A 308 41.70 15.30 -9.74
CA LEU A 308 41.81 15.03 -8.31
C LEU A 308 43.16 15.53 -7.77
N ALA A 309 43.43 16.83 -7.97
CA ALA A 309 44.62 17.49 -7.47
C ALA A 309 44.56 17.54 -5.93
N SER A 310 45.35 16.68 -5.29
CA SER A 310 45.65 16.67 -3.86
C SER A 310 44.45 16.54 -2.90
N CYS A 311 43.77 15.39 -2.89
CA CYS A 311 42.92 14.96 -1.77
C CYS A 311 43.73 14.38 -0.58
N ILE A 312 45.01 14.73 -0.49
CA ILE A 312 45.96 14.24 0.51
C ILE A 312 45.82 15.14 1.75
N LEU A 313 45.49 14.55 2.91
CA LEU A 313 45.46 15.19 4.25
C LEU A 313 44.22 16.04 4.58
N ASN A 314 43.02 15.45 4.69
CA ASN A 314 41.84 16.06 5.32
C ASN A 314 41.35 17.40 4.73
N HIS A 315 41.87 17.80 3.57
CA HIS A 315 41.43 19.01 2.86
C HIS A 315 40.23 18.70 1.97
N VAL A 316 39.24 19.60 1.99
CA VAL A 316 38.13 19.56 1.05
C VAL A 316 38.61 20.09 -0.29
N SER A 317 38.61 19.23 -1.30
CA SER A 317 38.88 19.57 -2.69
C SER A 317 37.57 19.83 -3.43
N VAL A 318 37.63 20.66 -4.48
CA VAL A 318 36.45 21.06 -5.24
C VAL A 318 36.73 20.91 -6.73
N VAL A 319 35.84 20.22 -7.44
CA VAL A 319 35.79 20.24 -8.90
C VAL A 319 34.52 20.94 -9.35
N SER A 320 34.62 21.77 -10.38
CA SER A 320 33.46 22.39 -11.01
C SER A 320 32.97 21.56 -12.19
N TRP A 321 31.66 21.40 -12.30
CA TRP A 321 31.00 20.75 -13.43
C TRP A 321 29.89 21.63 -14.00
N ASN A 322 29.85 21.80 -15.32
CA ASN A 322 28.91 22.69 -16.00
C ASN A 322 27.74 21.92 -16.65
N GLY A 323 27.42 20.71 -16.17
CA GLY A 323 26.34 19.90 -16.73
C GLY A 323 26.65 19.36 -18.13
N THR A 324 27.91 19.00 -18.41
CA THR A 324 28.35 18.49 -19.71
C THR A 324 28.88 17.05 -19.62
N ASN A 325 28.75 16.28 -20.70
CA ASN A 325 29.43 14.97 -20.81
C ASN A 325 30.93 15.11 -21.13
N ASP A 326 31.67 14.01 -21.24
CA ASP A 326 33.11 14.01 -21.59
C ASP A 326 33.42 14.70 -22.94
N TYR A 327 32.48 14.68 -23.88
CA TYR A 327 32.58 15.34 -25.18
C TYR A 327 32.26 16.85 -25.15
N GLY A 328 31.88 17.40 -23.99
CA GLY A 328 31.56 18.81 -23.82
C GLY A 328 30.13 19.21 -24.19
N HIS A 329 29.27 18.25 -24.54
CA HIS A 329 27.85 18.53 -24.83
C HIS A 329 27.07 18.77 -23.54
N LYS A 330 26.23 19.81 -23.52
CA LYS A 330 25.29 20.06 -22.44
C LYS A 330 24.27 18.91 -22.33
N LEU A 331 23.96 18.57 -21.10
CA LEU A 331 23.01 17.52 -20.78
C LEU A 331 21.63 18.14 -20.50
N PRO A 332 20.53 17.39 -20.74
CA PRO A 332 19.19 17.85 -20.42
C PRO A 332 18.99 18.00 -18.91
N ALA A 333 17.98 18.78 -18.52
CA ALA A 333 17.48 18.76 -17.16
C ALA A 333 17.10 17.33 -16.75
N GLY A 334 17.39 16.98 -15.50
CA GLY A 334 17.23 15.62 -15.01
C GLY A 334 18.09 15.29 -13.81
N ILE A 335 18.02 14.03 -13.41
CA ILE A 335 18.73 13.48 -12.26
C ILE A 335 20.02 12.80 -12.72
N TYR A 336 21.11 13.17 -12.06
CA TYR A 336 22.44 12.60 -12.23
C TYR A 336 22.99 12.20 -10.86
N PHE A 337 24.04 11.37 -10.85
CA PHE A 337 24.69 10.94 -9.62
C PHE A 337 26.19 11.13 -9.74
N VAL A 338 26.79 11.85 -8.79
CA VAL A 338 28.25 11.86 -8.65
C VAL A 338 28.65 10.76 -7.67
N ARG A 339 29.68 10.00 -8.02
CA ARG A 339 30.27 8.94 -7.19
C ARG A 339 31.76 9.21 -6.99
N PHE A 340 32.17 9.28 -5.74
CA PHE A 340 33.56 9.33 -5.32
C PHE A 340 33.97 7.97 -4.74
N LYS A 341 35.05 7.39 -5.27
CA LYS A 341 35.59 6.09 -4.84
C LYS A 341 37.07 6.24 -4.50
N ALA A 342 37.51 5.54 -3.47
CA ALA A 342 38.93 5.34 -3.12
C ALA A 342 39.10 3.96 -2.47
N GLY A 343 39.86 3.06 -3.09
CA GLY A 343 39.90 1.65 -2.71
C GLY A 343 38.51 1.02 -2.63
N ASP A 344 38.17 0.45 -1.47
CA ASP A 344 36.86 -0.16 -1.20
C ASP A 344 35.79 0.84 -0.71
N LEU A 345 36.18 2.09 -0.45
CA LEU A 345 35.25 3.12 0.01
C LEU A 345 34.55 3.80 -1.17
N GLN A 346 33.25 4.04 -1.00
CA GLN A 346 32.43 4.76 -1.96
C GLN A 346 31.43 5.70 -1.27
N ALA A 347 31.31 6.90 -1.82
CA ALA A 347 30.32 7.90 -1.49
C ALA A 347 29.66 8.40 -2.78
N ALA A 348 28.37 8.73 -2.72
CA ALA A 348 27.66 9.25 -3.87
C ALA A 348 26.65 10.31 -3.45
N GLU A 349 26.39 11.26 -4.34
CA GLU A 349 25.45 12.35 -4.14
C GLU A 349 24.60 12.54 -5.41
N LYS A 350 23.33 12.88 -5.21
CA LYS A 350 22.38 13.16 -6.30
C LYS A 350 22.58 14.60 -6.79
N ILE A 351 22.54 14.81 -8.09
CA ILE A 351 22.55 16.12 -8.74
C ILE A 351 21.24 16.30 -9.52
N LEU A 352 20.51 17.36 -9.24
CA LEU A 352 19.35 17.78 -10.02
C LEU A 352 19.71 18.98 -10.89
N ILE A 353 19.68 18.80 -12.21
CA ILE A 353 19.80 19.89 -13.19
C ILE A 353 18.40 20.31 -13.60
N VAL A 354 18.13 21.61 -13.56
CA VAL A 354 16.87 22.24 -13.98
C VAL A 354 17.16 23.30 -15.06
N GLU A 355 16.20 23.52 -15.96
CA GLU A 355 16.30 24.53 -17.04
C GLU A 355 16.09 25.95 -16.55
#